data_AF-A0A3M1DCE5-F1
#
_entry.id   AF-A0A3M1DCE5-F1
#
_cell.length_a   1.000
_cell.length_b   1.000
_cell.length_c   1.000
_cell.angle_alpha   90.00
_cell.angle_beta   90.00
_cell.angle_gamma   90.00
#
_symmetry.space_group_name_H-M   'P 1'
#
loop_
_entity.id
_entity.type
_entity.pdbx_description
1 polymer ?
#
loop_
_entity_poly.entity_id
_entity_poly.type
_entity_poly.pdbx_seq_one_letter_code
_entity_poly.pdbx_strand_id
1 'polypeptide(L)'
;MLRRWFFFTQQRETPVLIAAALIGGALLVVWQEGVGRFFSARAATIEELQELIQRKEQEILILQRELQQLRNLLVEAQRQEQGREGVGPSVTAFAQFTTPLSPGDSGAEVRRLQELLYAWGYYPEGLITSYYGSLTQKAVERFQAAKEIVSSGSPWTTGYGRVGPATLRALNAELVVHGAPGGSSQTAPLSAATPPSSTGSGESGYKQFVRLQTSSLGNEDTTREYLTLEVDRDAPSDIVMTGWSIESAVTGTRIIVPLASALFRFGGASQASDPIRVPPGGRLVIVTGDAPMAQTSFRTNKCIGYLTQYYQFNPSLSTGSCPDPEDEFEARADISARDLACADYIKRLSSCRAPDAAALPSSLTLACRYFIQKELNYNACVDAHRSDVDFWGYEWRLYLRRATPLWGRNSERIIVRDATGLFVAEYSR
;
A
#
# COMPACT_ATOMS: atom_id res chain seq x y z
N MET A 1 78.18 13.00 11.57
CA MET A 1 77.07 12.26 10.92
C MET A 1 76.03 11.91 11.99
N LEU A 2 74.73 12.01 11.62
CA LEU A 2 73.55 11.39 12.26
C LEU A 2 72.88 12.02 13.51
N ARG A 3 71.57 12.32 13.33
CA ARG A 3 70.39 12.14 14.23
C ARG A 3 70.31 13.02 15.50
N ARG A 4 69.18 13.43 16.10
CA ARG A 4 67.70 13.25 15.98
C ARG A 4 67.05 14.20 17.03
N TRP A 5 65.88 14.78 16.71
CA TRP A 5 64.63 14.99 17.49
C TRP A 5 64.55 15.41 19.00
N PHE A 6 63.50 16.23 19.28
CA PHE A 6 62.78 16.60 20.54
C PHE A 6 63.48 17.62 21.48
N PHE A 7 62.86 18.60 22.16
CA PHE A 7 61.52 18.81 22.75
C PHE A 7 61.20 20.33 22.82
N PHE A 8 59.93 20.72 22.72
CA PHE A 8 59.42 21.93 23.42
C PHE A 8 58.08 21.57 24.07
N THR A 9 58.09 21.48 25.39
CA THR A 9 56.90 21.48 26.25
C THR A 9 56.57 22.92 26.62
N GLN A 10 55.35 23.38 26.40
CA GLN A 10 54.84 24.61 27.03
C GLN A 10 53.44 24.37 27.59
N GLN A 11 53.29 24.64 28.88
CA GLN A 11 52.13 24.37 29.73
C GLN A 11 50.86 25.11 29.30
N ARG A 12 49.71 24.47 29.56
CA ARG A 12 48.37 25.06 29.56
C ARG A 12 48.19 25.99 30.77
N GLU A 13 47.73 27.22 30.54
CA GLU A 13 47.02 28.01 31.56
C GLU A 13 45.52 27.97 31.26
N THR A 14 44.71 27.57 32.24
CA THR A 14 43.24 27.59 32.18
C THR A 14 42.72 28.90 32.77
N PRO A 15 41.78 29.60 32.12
CA PRO A 15 41.22 30.82 32.68
C PRO A 15 40.29 30.50 33.88
N VAL A 16 40.36 31.34 34.93
CA VAL A 16 39.59 31.20 36.18
C VAL A 16 38.25 31.95 36.07
N LEU A 17 37.15 31.26 36.37
CA LEU A 17 35.78 31.77 36.30
C LEU A 17 35.44 32.46 37.64
N ILE A 18 35.13 33.76 37.61
CA ILE A 18 34.98 34.56 38.84
C ILE A 18 33.53 34.60 39.32
N ALA A 19 32.56 34.76 38.41
CA ALA A 19 31.14 34.70 38.74
C ALA A 19 30.29 34.44 37.49
N ALA A 20 29.21 33.68 37.67
CA ALA A 20 28.13 33.55 36.69
C ALA A 20 26.80 33.77 37.41
N ALA A 21 25.98 34.68 36.88
CA ALA A 21 24.65 34.95 37.41
C ALA A 21 23.63 35.02 36.27
N LEU A 22 22.44 34.48 36.54
CA LEU A 22 21.28 34.57 35.68
C LEU A 22 20.41 35.72 36.18
N ILE A 23 20.38 36.81 35.42
CA ILE A 23 19.51 37.95 35.71
C ILE A 23 18.67 38.20 34.45
N GLY A 24 17.34 38.07 34.57
CA GLY A 24 16.42 38.34 33.46
C GLY A 24 16.64 37.50 32.21
N GLY A 25 17.08 36.23 32.34
CA GLY A 25 17.21 35.29 31.22
C GLY A 25 18.52 35.40 30.41
N ALA A 26 19.46 36.26 30.79
CA ALA A 26 20.81 36.28 30.22
C ALA A 26 21.83 35.71 31.21
N LEU A 27 22.70 34.81 30.73
CA LEU A 27 23.84 34.31 31.49
C LEU A 27 25.01 35.30 31.35
N LEU A 28 25.28 36.06 32.39
CA LEU A 28 26.45 36.96 32.43
C LEU A 28 27.64 36.18 33.00
N VAL A 29 28.69 36.02 32.18
CA VAL A 29 29.97 35.44 32.59
C VAL A 29 31.03 36.52 32.46
N VAL A 30 31.68 36.87 33.57
CA VAL A 30 32.73 37.89 33.62
C VAL A 30 34.10 37.20 33.60
N TRP A 31 34.88 37.51 32.56
CA TRP A 31 36.30 37.15 32.46
C TRP A 31 37.16 38.41 32.59
N GLN A 32 38.31 38.29 33.24
CA GLN A 32 39.24 39.40 33.42
C GLN A 32 39.91 39.69 32.06
N GLU A 33 39.48 40.81 31.44
CA GLU A 33 39.95 41.47 30.21
C GLU A 33 39.11 41.27 28.93
N GLY A 34 38.30 42.29 28.60
CA GLY A 34 37.86 42.60 27.22
C GLY A 34 36.36 42.48 26.92
N VAL A 35 35.71 43.61 26.62
CA VAL A 35 34.27 43.70 26.28
C VAL A 35 34.03 43.33 24.81
N GLY A 36 33.40 42.19 24.55
CA GLY A 36 32.91 41.77 23.24
C GLY A 36 31.43 42.11 23.02
N ARG A 37 31.05 42.49 21.78
CA ARG A 37 29.68 42.84 21.38
C ARG A 37 28.72 41.64 21.48
N PHE A 38 27.55 41.87 22.05
CA PHE A 38 26.46 40.88 22.19
C PHE A 38 25.48 40.94 21.00
N PHE A 39 25.27 39.80 20.34
CA PHE A 39 24.07 39.56 19.53
C PHE A 39 23.07 38.80 20.40
N SER A 40 21.94 39.44 20.74
CA SER A 40 20.83 38.80 21.42
C SER A 40 19.85 38.25 20.38
N ALA A 41 19.80 36.93 20.23
CA ALA A 41 18.64 36.27 19.65
C ALA A 41 17.62 36.09 20.79
N ARG A 42 16.49 36.80 20.71
CA ARG A 42 15.43 36.69 21.72
C ARG A 42 14.72 35.35 21.51
N ALA A 43 14.86 34.42 22.45
CA ALA A 43 13.98 33.26 22.52
C ALA A 43 12.58 33.74 22.89
N ALA A 44 11.55 33.22 22.20
CA ALA A 44 10.16 33.56 22.50
C ALA A 44 9.87 33.25 23.97
N THR A 45 9.24 34.19 24.68
CA THR A 45 8.92 33.98 26.09
C THR A 45 7.76 32.99 26.21
N ILE A 46 7.63 32.35 27.38
CA ILE A 46 6.50 31.44 27.65
C ILE A 46 5.16 32.16 27.46
N GLU A 47 5.08 33.46 27.78
CA GLU A 47 3.90 34.29 27.57
C GLU A 47 3.57 34.50 26.08
N GLU A 48 4.58 34.73 25.22
CA GLU A 48 4.39 34.87 23.77
C GLU A 48 3.88 33.55 23.14
N LEU A 49 4.37 32.40 23.62
CA LEU A 49 3.88 31.09 23.18
C LEU A 49 2.47 30.81 23.68
N GLN A 50 2.13 31.22 24.91
CA GLN A 50 0.78 31.09 25.46
C GLN A 50 -0.23 31.94 24.70
N GLU A 51 0.13 33.17 24.31
CA GLU A 51 -0.74 34.02 23.49
C GLU A 51 -0.97 33.39 22.10
N LEU A 52 0.05 32.75 21.53
CA LEU A 52 -0.04 32.07 20.25
C LEU A 52 -0.90 30.82 20.31
N ILE A 53 -0.79 30.04 21.39
CA ILE A 53 -1.67 28.89 21.66
C ILE A 53 -3.11 29.36 21.80
N GLN A 54 -3.37 30.39 22.62
CA GLN A 54 -4.73 30.91 22.80
C GLN A 54 -5.33 31.45 21.50
N ARG A 55 -4.53 32.12 20.67
CA ARG A 55 -4.98 32.59 19.36
C ARG A 55 -5.36 31.42 18.44
N LYS A 56 -4.56 30.35 18.45
CA LYS A 56 -4.84 29.15 17.64
C LYS A 56 -6.04 28.36 18.16
N GLU A 57 -6.24 28.33 19.47
CA GLU A 57 -7.44 27.74 20.08
C GLU A 57 -8.71 28.51 19.69
N GLN A 58 -8.65 29.85 19.66
CA GLN A 58 -9.76 30.69 19.19
C GLN A 58 -10.07 30.44 17.71
N GLU A 59 -9.06 30.33 16.85
CA GLU A 59 -9.24 30.00 15.43
C GLU A 59 -9.91 28.63 15.26
N ILE A 60 -9.46 27.60 15.98
CA ILE A 60 -10.07 26.26 15.93
C ILE A 60 -11.53 26.29 16.36
N LEU A 61 -11.86 27.07 17.40
CA LEU A 61 -13.22 27.17 17.91
C LEU A 61 -14.17 27.87 16.93
N ILE A 62 -13.67 28.87 16.19
CA ILE A 62 -14.44 29.54 15.12
C ILE A 62 -14.66 28.57 13.96
N LEU A 63 -13.60 27.89 13.49
CA LEU A 63 -13.69 26.90 12.41
C LEU A 63 -14.65 25.75 12.75
N GLN A 64 -14.65 25.28 14.00
CA GLN A 64 -15.58 24.25 14.45
C GLN A 64 -17.04 24.72 14.41
N ARG A 65 -17.33 26.00 14.73
CA ARG A 65 -18.68 26.56 14.58
C ARG A 65 -19.09 26.64 13.11
N GLU A 66 -18.20 27.09 12.23
CA GLU A 66 -18.50 27.16 10.80
C GLU A 66 -18.79 25.77 10.22
N LEU A 67 -17.99 24.76 10.58
CA LEU A 67 -18.25 23.38 10.18
C LEU A 67 -19.58 22.85 10.72
N GLN A 68 -19.94 23.21 11.95
CA GLN A 68 -21.21 22.79 12.54
C GLN A 68 -22.40 23.49 11.87
N GLN A 69 -22.25 24.76 11.47
CA GLN A 69 -23.25 25.48 10.70
C GLN A 69 -23.41 24.92 9.28
N LEU A 70 -22.31 24.67 8.57
CA LEU A 70 -22.31 24.01 7.26
C LEU A 70 -22.97 22.63 7.32
N ARG A 71 -22.69 21.85 8.38
CA ARG A 71 -23.33 20.55 8.59
C ARG A 71 -24.84 20.69 8.76
N ASN A 72 -25.31 21.68 9.51
CA ASN A 72 -26.74 21.92 9.70
C ASN A 72 -27.42 22.38 8.40
N LEU A 73 -26.76 23.25 7.61
CA LEU A 73 -27.25 23.67 6.29
C LEU A 73 -27.36 22.49 5.31
N LEU A 74 -26.42 21.54 5.35
CA LEU A 74 -26.51 20.32 4.55
C LEU A 74 -27.73 19.46 4.94
N VAL A 75 -28.01 19.32 6.23
CA VAL A 75 -29.20 18.59 6.72
C VAL A 75 -30.49 19.29 6.31
N GLU A 76 -30.53 20.62 6.33
CA GLU A 76 -31.68 21.40 5.88
C GLU A 76 -31.87 21.35 4.36
N ALA A 77 -30.79 21.38 3.59
CA ALA A 77 -30.83 21.20 2.14
C ALA A 77 -31.37 19.81 1.76
N GLN A 78 -30.93 18.75 2.46
CA GLN A 78 -31.46 17.40 2.28
C GLN A 78 -32.95 17.29 2.65
N ARG A 79 -33.42 18.05 3.64
CA ARG A 79 -34.86 18.11 3.99
C ARG A 79 -35.69 18.81 2.93
N GLN A 80 -35.16 19.82 2.25
CA GLN A 80 -35.87 20.49 1.15
C GLN A 80 -35.99 19.60 -0.09
N GLU A 81 -35.04 18.69 -0.32
CA GLU A 81 -35.14 17.66 -1.36
C GLU A 81 -36.21 16.60 -1.04
N GLN A 82 -36.44 16.27 0.23
CA GLN A 82 -37.47 15.30 0.65
C GLN A 82 -38.90 15.87 0.71
N GLY A 83 -39.07 17.19 0.59
CA GLY A 83 -40.37 17.88 0.74
C GLY A 83 -41.15 18.09 -0.57
N ARG A 84 -40.71 17.52 -1.69
CA ARG A 84 -41.28 17.82 -3.01
C ARG A 84 -41.78 16.61 -3.81
N GLU A 85 -42.26 15.58 -3.13
CA GLU A 85 -42.97 14.46 -3.78
C GLU A 85 -44.31 14.18 -3.12
N GLY A 86 -45.37 14.42 -3.88
CA GLY A 86 -46.72 13.96 -3.58
C GLY A 86 -47.43 13.61 -4.87
N VAL A 87 -47.17 12.40 -5.41
CA VAL A 87 -48.11 11.43 -6.04
C VAL A 87 -47.33 10.10 -6.13
N GLY A 88 -47.81 9.04 -5.46
CA GLY A 88 -47.19 7.70 -5.48
C GLY A 88 -47.69 6.81 -6.63
N PRO A 89 -47.58 5.48 -6.49
CA PRO A 89 -46.42 4.69 -6.10
C PRO A 89 -45.86 4.00 -7.35
N SER A 90 -44.54 4.00 -7.56
CA SER A 90 -43.94 3.18 -8.62
C SER A 90 -42.56 2.69 -8.22
N VAL A 91 -42.51 1.37 -8.07
CA VAL A 91 -41.48 0.32 -7.93
C VAL A 91 -40.03 0.59 -8.44
N THR A 92 -39.61 1.81 -8.72
CA THR A 92 -38.31 2.12 -9.37
C THR A 92 -37.30 2.86 -8.48
N ALA A 93 -37.59 3.08 -7.19
CA ALA A 93 -36.64 3.72 -6.27
C ALA A 93 -35.47 2.79 -5.88
N PHE A 94 -35.62 1.47 -6.06
CA PHE A 94 -34.51 0.51 -5.88
C PHE A 94 -33.66 0.36 -7.15
N ALA A 95 -33.90 1.17 -8.19
CA ALA A 95 -33.23 1.01 -9.49
C ALA A 95 -31.98 1.88 -9.71
N GLN A 96 -31.85 2.99 -8.97
CA GLN A 96 -30.91 4.08 -9.33
C GLN A 96 -29.66 4.10 -8.45
N PHE A 97 -28.53 4.48 -9.05
CA PHE A 97 -27.29 4.74 -8.33
C PHE A 97 -27.38 6.08 -7.61
N THR A 98 -27.28 6.07 -6.29
CA THR A 98 -27.31 7.28 -5.46
C THR A 98 -25.95 7.64 -4.87
N THR A 99 -25.02 6.70 -4.87
CA THR A 99 -23.70 6.84 -4.23
C THR A 99 -22.59 6.89 -5.28
N PRO A 100 -21.67 7.87 -5.22
CA PRO A 100 -20.48 7.87 -6.07
C PRO A 100 -19.65 6.60 -5.84
N LEU A 101 -19.13 6.02 -6.92
CA LEU A 101 -18.27 4.83 -6.86
C LEU A 101 -16.91 5.14 -7.47
N SER A 102 -15.86 4.55 -6.93
CA SER A 102 -14.48 4.82 -7.26
C SER A 102 -13.64 3.55 -7.18
N PRO A 103 -12.49 3.50 -7.88
CA PRO A 103 -11.57 2.37 -7.78
C PRO A 103 -11.22 2.06 -6.32
N GLY A 104 -11.44 0.80 -5.92
CA GLY A 104 -11.29 0.35 -4.53
C GLY A 104 -12.61 0.14 -3.78
N ASP A 105 -13.74 0.71 -4.24
CA ASP A 105 -15.04 0.50 -3.60
C ASP A 105 -15.54 -0.93 -3.77
N SER A 106 -16.32 -1.42 -2.80
CA SER A 106 -16.94 -2.75 -2.86
C SER A 106 -18.37 -2.73 -2.32
N GLY A 107 -19.17 -3.71 -2.73
CA GLY A 107 -20.54 -3.90 -2.23
C GLY A 107 -21.57 -4.07 -3.35
N ALA A 108 -22.83 -4.10 -2.93
CA ALA A 108 -23.97 -4.38 -3.83
C ALA A 108 -24.10 -3.36 -4.97
N GLU A 109 -23.81 -2.08 -4.72
CA GLU A 109 -23.84 -1.03 -5.74
C GLU A 109 -22.76 -1.25 -6.81
N VAL A 110 -21.56 -1.66 -6.42
CA VAL A 110 -20.48 -1.97 -7.38
C VAL A 110 -20.81 -3.20 -8.21
N ARG A 111 -21.40 -4.23 -7.58
CA ARG A 111 -21.88 -5.43 -8.28
C ARG A 111 -22.89 -5.06 -9.35
N ARG A 112 -23.86 -4.22 -8.98
CA ARG A 112 -24.90 -3.73 -9.88
C ARG A 112 -24.32 -2.93 -11.03
N LEU A 113 -23.34 -2.06 -10.75
CA LEU A 113 -22.61 -1.30 -11.78
C LEU A 113 -21.99 -2.26 -12.79
N GLN A 114 -21.32 -3.30 -12.32
CA GLN A 114 -20.69 -4.31 -13.19
C GLN A 114 -21.72 -5.07 -14.03
N GLU A 115 -22.83 -5.49 -13.43
CA GLU A 115 -23.93 -6.18 -14.13
C GLU A 115 -24.50 -5.33 -15.26
N LEU A 116 -24.71 -4.04 -15.01
CA LEU A 116 -25.28 -3.10 -15.99
C LEU A 116 -24.27 -2.73 -17.09
N LEU A 117 -23.02 -2.41 -16.72
CA LEU A 117 -22.00 -2.11 -17.72
C LEU A 117 -21.70 -3.32 -18.62
N TYR A 118 -21.83 -4.54 -18.10
CA TYR A 118 -21.76 -5.75 -18.91
C TYR A 118 -22.95 -5.85 -19.86
N ALA A 119 -24.17 -5.69 -19.35
CA ALA A 119 -25.40 -5.76 -20.15
C ALA A 119 -25.42 -4.70 -21.28
N TRP A 120 -24.87 -3.52 -21.03
CA TRP A 120 -24.77 -2.43 -22.01
C TRP A 120 -23.52 -2.51 -22.90
N GLY A 121 -22.70 -3.56 -22.76
CA GLY A 121 -21.54 -3.81 -23.62
C GLY A 121 -20.30 -2.97 -23.31
N TYR A 122 -20.30 -2.20 -22.23
CA TYR A 122 -19.14 -1.41 -21.80
C TYR A 122 -18.13 -2.21 -20.95
N TYR A 123 -18.54 -3.38 -20.46
CA TYR A 123 -17.71 -4.25 -19.65
C TYR A 123 -17.50 -5.64 -20.30
N PRO A 124 -16.80 -5.74 -21.44
CA PRO A 124 -16.63 -7.00 -22.17
C PRO A 124 -15.99 -8.12 -21.33
N GLU A 125 -15.24 -7.77 -20.29
CA GLU A 125 -14.64 -8.73 -19.37
C GLU A 125 -15.68 -9.44 -18.49
N GLY A 126 -16.86 -8.86 -18.24
CA GLY A 126 -18.01 -9.51 -17.60
C GLY A 126 -17.81 -10.01 -16.16
N LEU A 127 -16.74 -9.57 -15.48
CA LEU A 127 -16.42 -10.03 -14.13
C LEU A 127 -17.18 -9.23 -13.07
N ILE A 128 -18.31 -9.79 -12.61
CA ILE A 128 -19.17 -9.23 -11.57
C ILE A 128 -18.68 -9.71 -10.19
N THR A 129 -17.67 -9.02 -9.65
CA THR A 129 -17.01 -9.37 -8.38
C THR A 129 -17.54 -8.60 -7.18
N SER A 130 -18.44 -7.64 -7.37
CA SER A 130 -18.84 -6.65 -6.36
C SER A 130 -17.69 -5.74 -5.89
N TYR A 131 -16.57 -5.70 -6.62
CA TYR A 131 -15.39 -4.89 -6.33
C TYR A 131 -14.97 -4.02 -7.52
N TYR A 132 -14.70 -2.74 -7.26
CA TYR A 132 -14.37 -1.75 -8.27
C TYR A 132 -12.86 -1.83 -8.55
N GLY A 133 -12.45 -2.90 -9.22
CA GLY A 133 -11.07 -3.12 -9.63
C GLY A 133 -10.72 -2.46 -10.97
N SER A 134 -9.52 -2.75 -11.47
CA SER A 134 -9.01 -2.15 -12.72
C SER A 134 -9.87 -2.43 -13.95
N LEU A 135 -10.56 -3.57 -14.00
CA LEU A 135 -11.44 -3.92 -15.12
C LEU A 135 -12.78 -3.17 -15.04
N THR A 136 -13.35 -3.01 -13.83
CA THR A 136 -14.51 -2.14 -13.59
C THR A 136 -14.16 -0.68 -13.92
N GLN A 137 -12.95 -0.23 -13.55
CA GLN A 137 -12.46 1.10 -13.90
C GLN A 137 -12.40 1.28 -15.42
N LYS A 138 -11.79 0.34 -16.16
CA LYS A 138 -11.77 0.37 -17.63
C LYS A 138 -13.16 0.35 -18.25
N ALA A 139 -14.10 -0.38 -17.66
CA ALA A 139 -15.49 -0.38 -18.12
C ALA A 139 -16.16 0.99 -17.93
N VAL A 140 -15.90 1.65 -16.81
CA VAL A 140 -16.39 3.00 -16.53
C VAL A 140 -15.71 4.03 -17.44
N GLU A 141 -14.42 3.88 -17.73
CA GLU A 141 -13.71 4.70 -18.73
C GLU A 141 -14.37 4.60 -20.11
N ARG A 142 -14.65 3.38 -20.59
CA ARG A 142 -15.36 3.15 -21.86
C ARG A 142 -16.74 3.77 -21.87
N PHE A 143 -17.50 3.60 -20.80
CA PHE A 143 -18.82 4.22 -20.64
C PHE A 143 -18.74 5.75 -20.69
N GLN A 144 -17.81 6.36 -19.95
CA GLN A 144 -17.64 7.81 -19.91
C GLN A 144 -17.21 8.39 -21.25
N ALA A 145 -16.33 7.71 -21.97
CA ALA A 145 -15.90 8.10 -23.31
C ALA A 145 -17.08 8.02 -24.30
N ALA A 146 -17.88 6.96 -24.23
CA ALA A 146 -19.04 6.77 -25.10
C ALA A 146 -20.19 7.76 -24.83
N LYS A 147 -20.30 8.25 -23.59
CA LYS A 147 -21.28 9.27 -23.18
C LYS A 147 -20.73 10.70 -23.21
N GLU A 148 -19.54 10.89 -23.80
CA GLU A 148 -18.88 12.19 -23.95
C GLU A 148 -18.69 12.96 -22.63
N ILE A 149 -18.55 12.25 -21.51
CA ILE A 149 -18.38 12.84 -20.17
C ILE A 149 -16.92 13.24 -19.96
N VAL A 150 -16.03 12.28 -20.17
CA VAL A 150 -14.56 12.43 -20.07
C VAL A 150 -13.91 11.26 -20.81
N SER A 151 -12.87 11.53 -21.59
CA SER A 151 -12.18 10.55 -22.44
C SER A 151 -10.67 10.44 -22.16
N SER A 152 -10.14 11.19 -21.20
CA SER A 152 -8.72 11.16 -20.81
C SER A 152 -8.48 11.66 -19.37
N GLY A 153 -7.30 11.36 -18.84
CA GLY A 153 -6.89 11.70 -17.48
C GLY A 153 -7.01 10.51 -16.52
N SER A 154 -7.32 10.76 -15.24
CA SER A 154 -7.34 9.71 -14.20
C SER A 154 -8.56 9.83 -13.28
N PRO A 155 -8.87 8.79 -12.48
CA PRO A 155 -10.00 8.81 -11.54
C PRO A 155 -9.95 9.98 -10.55
N TRP A 156 -8.75 10.45 -10.22
CA TRP A 156 -8.49 11.44 -9.17
C TRP A 156 -8.18 12.84 -9.71
N THR A 157 -8.00 13.00 -11.02
CA THR A 157 -7.69 14.29 -11.65
C THR A 157 -8.85 14.80 -12.51
N THR A 158 -9.36 13.96 -13.41
CA THR A 158 -10.45 14.31 -14.33
C THR A 158 -11.73 13.53 -14.05
N GLY A 159 -11.66 12.52 -13.17
CA GLY A 159 -12.75 11.59 -12.91
C GLY A 159 -12.85 10.47 -13.94
N TYR A 160 -11.87 10.33 -14.84
CA TYR A 160 -11.84 9.25 -15.85
C TYR A 160 -11.62 7.89 -15.17
N GLY A 161 -12.59 6.99 -15.29
CA GLY A 161 -12.64 5.72 -14.56
C GLY A 161 -13.24 5.80 -13.16
N ARG A 162 -13.79 6.96 -12.76
CA ARG A 162 -14.55 7.14 -11.50
C ARG A 162 -16.02 7.44 -11.78
N VAL A 163 -16.93 6.82 -11.03
CA VAL A 163 -18.35 7.17 -11.03
C VAL A 163 -18.58 8.39 -10.13
N GLY A 164 -18.29 9.58 -10.67
CA GLY A 164 -18.61 10.87 -10.05
C GLY A 164 -20.04 11.35 -10.37
N PRO A 165 -20.45 12.55 -9.92
CA PRO A 165 -21.82 13.06 -10.10
C PRO A 165 -22.30 13.14 -11.56
N ALA A 166 -21.42 13.44 -12.51
CA ALA A 166 -21.75 13.43 -13.94
C ALA A 166 -21.98 12.00 -14.47
N THR A 167 -21.10 11.07 -14.11
CA THR A 167 -21.21 9.65 -14.46
C THR A 167 -22.47 9.03 -13.84
N LEU A 168 -22.80 9.36 -12.59
CA LEU A 168 -24.03 8.90 -11.92
C LEU A 168 -25.30 9.33 -12.66
N ARG A 169 -25.38 10.61 -13.06
CA ARG A 169 -26.51 11.11 -13.85
C ARG A 169 -26.64 10.35 -15.17
N ALA A 170 -25.53 10.09 -15.85
CA ALA A 170 -25.53 9.32 -17.10
C ALA A 170 -25.94 7.85 -16.88
N LEU A 171 -25.45 7.18 -15.82
CA LEU A 171 -25.84 5.80 -15.48
C LEU A 171 -27.34 5.71 -15.16
N ASN A 172 -27.88 6.66 -14.40
CA ASN A 172 -29.30 6.71 -14.07
C ASN A 172 -30.17 7.05 -15.29
N ALA A 173 -29.68 7.86 -16.23
CA ALA A 173 -30.34 8.09 -17.51
C ALA A 173 -30.34 6.81 -18.38
N GLU A 174 -29.23 6.08 -18.41
CA GLU A 174 -29.10 4.83 -19.17
C GLU A 174 -30.04 3.72 -18.65
N LEU A 175 -30.26 3.69 -17.34
CA LEU A 175 -31.25 2.82 -16.69
C LEU A 175 -32.68 3.09 -17.14
N VAL A 176 -33.02 4.35 -17.47
CA VAL A 176 -34.35 4.72 -17.98
C VAL A 176 -34.51 4.31 -19.45
N VAL A 177 -33.43 4.35 -20.24
CA VAL A 177 -33.45 3.99 -21.67
C VAL A 177 -33.51 2.48 -21.89
N HIS A 178 -32.80 1.69 -21.08
CA HIS A 178 -32.68 0.23 -21.27
C HIS A 178 -33.56 -0.61 -20.35
N GLY A 179 -34.16 -0.02 -19.31
CA GLY A 179 -34.90 -0.75 -18.26
C GLY A 179 -33.99 -1.59 -17.36
N ALA A 180 -34.33 -1.73 -16.08
CA ALA A 180 -33.58 -2.60 -15.17
C ALA A 180 -33.79 -4.09 -15.56
N PRO A 181 -32.75 -4.92 -15.69
CA PRO A 181 -32.93 -6.34 -15.97
C PRO A 181 -33.61 -7.02 -14.76
N GLY A 182 -34.83 -7.49 -14.97
CA GLY A 182 -35.60 -8.28 -14.01
C GLY A 182 -34.97 -9.66 -13.79
N GLY A 183 -34.98 -10.11 -12.54
CA GLY A 183 -34.33 -11.35 -12.12
C GLY A 183 -34.95 -12.65 -12.65
N SER A 184 -34.09 -13.68 -12.61
CA SER A 184 -34.32 -15.13 -12.73
C SER A 184 -34.49 -15.74 -14.14
N SER A 185 -33.44 -16.37 -14.65
CA SER A 185 -33.21 -17.83 -14.55
C SER A 185 -32.03 -18.27 -15.41
N GLN A 186 -31.42 -19.36 -14.97
CA GLN A 186 -30.14 -19.92 -15.40
C GLN A 186 -30.05 -20.24 -16.89
N THR A 187 -28.90 -19.94 -17.51
CA THR A 187 -28.11 -20.94 -18.25
C THR A 187 -26.64 -20.50 -18.36
N ALA A 188 -25.78 -21.36 -17.81
CA ALA A 188 -24.34 -21.55 -18.03
C ALA A 188 -23.33 -20.44 -17.63
N PRO A 189 -22.51 -20.67 -16.59
CA PRO A 189 -21.30 -19.90 -16.33
C PRO A 189 -20.11 -20.53 -17.07
N LEU A 190 -19.56 -19.89 -18.10
CA LEU A 190 -18.28 -20.29 -18.69
C LEU A 190 -17.58 -19.07 -19.30
N SER A 191 -16.60 -18.52 -18.57
CA SER A 191 -15.24 -18.27 -19.09
C SER A 191 -14.43 -17.45 -18.07
N ALA A 192 -14.24 -18.01 -16.87
CA ALA A 192 -12.96 -17.86 -16.20
C ALA A 192 -11.98 -18.79 -16.93
N ALA A 193 -10.73 -18.34 -17.07
CA ALA A 193 -9.63 -19.08 -17.68
C ALA A 193 -9.75 -20.59 -17.42
N THR A 194 -9.87 -21.37 -18.49
CA THR A 194 -9.97 -22.83 -18.44
C THR A 194 -8.75 -23.36 -17.67
N PRO A 195 -8.92 -24.01 -16.50
CA PRO A 195 -7.89 -24.90 -15.99
C PRO A 195 -7.68 -25.99 -17.04
N PRO A 196 -6.45 -26.48 -17.27
CA PRO A 196 -6.24 -27.65 -18.12
C PRO A 196 -7.21 -28.75 -17.67
N SER A 197 -7.93 -29.32 -18.64
CA SER A 197 -9.04 -30.23 -18.42
C SER A 197 -8.70 -31.32 -17.39
N SER A 198 -9.60 -31.52 -16.43
CA SER A 198 -9.54 -32.62 -15.48
C SER A 198 -9.53 -33.95 -16.24
N THR A 199 -8.42 -34.68 -16.15
CA THR A 199 -8.44 -36.14 -16.31
C THR A 199 -9.38 -36.68 -15.22
N GLY A 200 -10.26 -37.64 -15.52
CA GLY A 200 -11.26 -38.20 -14.59
C GLY A 200 -10.69 -38.92 -13.34
N SER A 201 -9.50 -38.54 -12.86
CA SER A 201 -8.71 -39.12 -11.78
C SER A 201 -8.84 -38.37 -10.44
N GLY A 202 -9.66 -37.33 -10.34
CA GLY A 202 -9.72 -36.47 -9.13
C GLY A 202 -8.53 -35.50 -9.00
N GLU A 203 -7.79 -35.31 -10.09
CA GLU A 203 -6.62 -34.45 -10.18
C GLU A 203 -6.95 -33.13 -10.88
N SER A 204 -6.34 -32.06 -10.40
CA SER A 204 -6.48 -30.71 -10.93
C SER A 204 -5.57 -30.53 -12.15
N GLY A 205 -6.01 -29.73 -13.13
CA GLY A 205 -5.17 -29.29 -14.24
C GLY A 205 -3.89 -28.57 -13.81
N TYR A 206 -3.88 -28.00 -12.60
CA TYR A 206 -2.72 -27.33 -12.03
C TYR A 206 -1.64 -28.28 -11.51
N LYS A 207 -1.93 -29.58 -11.37
CA LYS A 207 -0.99 -30.58 -10.82
C LYS A 207 0.35 -30.61 -11.54
N GLN A 208 0.35 -30.41 -12.85
CA GLN A 208 1.56 -30.40 -13.67
C GLN A 208 2.37 -29.09 -13.57
N PHE A 209 1.75 -28.02 -13.04
CA PHE A 209 2.34 -26.68 -13.00
C PHE A 209 2.69 -26.19 -11.60
N VAL A 210 2.18 -26.83 -10.55
CA VAL A 210 2.43 -26.41 -9.17
C VAL A 210 3.24 -27.44 -8.41
N ARG A 211 4.34 -26.98 -7.82
CA ARG A 211 5.20 -27.80 -6.96
C ARG A 211 5.14 -27.29 -5.53
N LEU A 212 4.94 -28.21 -4.58
CA LEU A 212 5.06 -27.92 -3.17
C LEU A 212 6.51 -28.14 -2.74
N GLN A 213 7.14 -27.07 -2.25
CA GLN A 213 8.45 -27.11 -1.61
C GLN A 213 8.33 -26.86 -0.11
N THR A 214 9.14 -27.57 0.67
CA THR A 214 9.12 -27.50 2.13
C THR A 214 10.55 -27.37 2.65
N SER A 215 10.85 -26.27 3.35
CA SER A 215 12.21 -26.01 3.85
C SER A 215 12.31 -25.90 5.37
N SER A 216 11.22 -25.57 6.07
CA SER A 216 11.26 -25.38 7.52
C SER A 216 9.96 -25.82 8.21
N LEU A 217 9.52 -27.07 7.97
CA LEU A 217 8.34 -27.63 8.64
C LEU A 217 8.62 -27.95 10.12
N GLY A 218 7.62 -27.77 10.99
CA GLY A 218 7.71 -28.12 12.42
C GLY A 218 8.70 -27.28 13.22
N ASN A 219 8.99 -26.07 12.75
CA ASN A 219 9.76 -25.09 13.49
C ASN A 219 8.94 -24.58 14.67
N GLU A 220 9.53 -24.54 15.87
CA GLU A 220 8.86 -24.01 17.07
C GLU A 220 8.59 -22.50 16.94
N ASP A 221 9.49 -21.78 16.25
CA ASP A 221 9.24 -20.41 15.84
C ASP A 221 8.36 -20.41 14.60
N THR A 222 7.07 -20.12 14.78
CA THR A 222 6.09 -20.13 13.70
C THR A 222 6.37 -19.09 12.62
N THR A 223 7.13 -18.02 12.93
CA THR A 223 7.56 -17.04 11.92
C THR A 223 8.62 -17.58 10.98
N ARG A 224 9.26 -18.69 11.36
CA ARG A 224 10.26 -19.43 10.58
C ARG A 224 9.72 -20.74 10.05
N GLU A 225 8.48 -21.11 10.41
CA GLU A 225 7.79 -22.24 9.84
C GLU A 225 7.06 -21.83 8.55
N TYR A 226 7.47 -22.37 7.42
CA TYR A 226 6.86 -22.05 6.13
C TYR A 226 6.97 -23.19 5.12
N LEU A 227 6.07 -23.13 4.14
CA LEU A 227 6.12 -23.90 2.91
C LEU A 227 5.93 -22.98 1.71
N THR A 228 6.28 -23.46 0.52
CA THR A 228 6.23 -22.68 -0.71
C THR A 228 5.50 -23.46 -1.79
N LEU A 229 4.51 -22.83 -2.43
CA LEU A 229 3.95 -23.31 -3.70
C LEU A 229 4.63 -22.56 -4.84
N GLU A 230 5.34 -23.27 -5.69
CA GLU A 230 6.00 -22.70 -6.87
C GLU A 230 5.19 -23.02 -8.12
N VAL A 231 5.02 -22.02 -8.97
CA VAL A 231 4.38 -22.16 -10.28
C VAL A 231 5.47 -22.29 -11.34
N ASP A 232 5.37 -23.33 -12.16
CA ASP A 232 6.27 -23.56 -13.28
C ASP A 232 6.23 -22.38 -14.27
N ARG A 233 7.34 -22.11 -14.96
CA ARG A 233 7.43 -21.08 -16.00
C ARG A 233 6.59 -21.43 -17.22
N ASP A 234 6.34 -22.72 -17.43
CA ASP A 234 5.53 -23.24 -18.53
C ASP A 234 4.02 -23.16 -18.25
N ALA A 235 3.61 -22.64 -17.08
CA ALA A 235 2.21 -22.41 -16.78
C ALA A 235 1.60 -21.43 -17.80
N PRO A 236 0.38 -21.70 -18.33
CA PRO A 236 -0.18 -20.92 -19.43
C PRO A 236 -0.63 -19.50 -19.03
N SER A 237 -0.87 -19.28 -17.74
CA SER A 237 -1.32 -17.99 -17.19
C SER A 237 -1.09 -17.95 -15.68
N ASP A 238 -1.34 -16.79 -15.08
CA ASP A 238 -1.44 -16.64 -13.63
C ASP A 238 -2.41 -17.66 -13.02
N ILE A 239 -1.98 -18.29 -11.92
CA ILE A 239 -2.80 -19.24 -11.15
C ILE A 239 -3.39 -18.52 -9.94
N VAL A 240 -4.73 -18.54 -9.85
CA VAL A 240 -5.46 -18.01 -8.69
C VAL A 240 -5.46 -19.07 -7.60
N MET A 241 -4.70 -18.82 -6.52
CA MET A 241 -4.58 -19.74 -5.40
C MET A 241 -5.52 -19.44 -4.23
N THR A 242 -6.20 -18.28 -4.23
CA THR A 242 -7.24 -18.00 -3.24
C THR A 242 -8.33 -19.07 -3.28
N GLY A 243 -8.74 -19.56 -2.10
CA GLY A 243 -9.71 -20.64 -1.93
C GLY A 243 -9.09 -22.05 -1.97
N TRP A 244 -7.82 -22.19 -2.33
CA TRP A 244 -7.13 -23.49 -2.29
C TRP A 244 -7.00 -23.96 -0.84
N SER A 245 -7.05 -25.27 -0.65
CA SER A 245 -6.87 -25.86 0.68
C SER A 245 -5.54 -26.57 0.81
N ILE A 246 -4.88 -26.36 1.93
CA ILE A 246 -3.63 -27.00 2.29
C ILE A 246 -3.86 -27.71 3.62
N GLU A 247 -3.66 -29.02 3.63
CA GLU A 247 -4.08 -29.89 4.72
C GLU A 247 -2.92 -30.76 5.20
N SER A 248 -2.72 -30.83 6.52
CA SER A 248 -1.90 -31.87 7.14
C SER A 248 -2.76 -33.12 7.32
N ALA A 249 -2.45 -34.19 6.58
CA ALA A 249 -3.13 -35.47 6.70
C ALA A 249 -2.79 -36.20 8.01
N VAL A 250 -1.77 -35.75 8.74
CA VAL A 250 -1.40 -36.29 10.05
C VAL A 250 -2.28 -35.70 11.14
N THR A 251 -2.45 -34.37 11.16
CA THR A 251 -3.21 -33.68 12.22
C THR A 251 -4.68 -33.45 11.84
N GLY A 252 -5.02 -33.57 10.55
CA GLY A 252 -6.31 -33.15 9.99
C GLY A 252 -6.47 -31.64 9.88
N THR A 253 -5.44 -30.84 10.21
CA THR A 253 -5.54 -29.38 10.14
C THR A 253 -5.56 -28.92 8.69
N ARG A 254 -6.58 -28.13 8.34
CA ARG A 254 -6.79 -27.59 7.00
C ARG A 254 -6.80 -26.06 7.04
N ILE A 255 -6.03 -25.44 6.16
CA ILE A 255 -6.07 -23.99 5.93
C ILE A 255 -6.60 -23.70 4.53
N ILE A 256 -7.38 -22.63 4.41
CA ILE A 256 -7.86 -22.12 3.13
C ILE A 256 -7.08 -20.84 2.83
N VAL A 257 -6.49 -20.76 1.64
CA VAL A 257 -5.76 -19.57 1.19
C VAL A 257 -6.75 -18.40 1.09
N PRO A 258 -6.60 -17.33 1.89
CA PRO A 258 -7.57 -16.25 1.94
C PRO A 258 -7.37 -15.24 0.79
N LEU A 259 -8.18 -14.18 0.79
CA LEU A 259 -7.81 -12.92 0.15
C LEU A 259 -6.66 -12.26 0.94
N ALA A 260 -5.87 -11.43 0.29
CA ALA A 260 -4.73 -10.72 0.87
C ALA A 260 -4.71 -9.25 0.41
N SER A 261 -3.81 -8.43 0.95
CA SER A 261 -3.61 -7.07 0.44
C SER A 261 -2.40 -7.10 -0.48
N ALA A 262 -2.58 -6.96 -1.80
CA ALA A 262 -1.48 -7.07 -2.73
C ALA A 262 -0.38 -6.03 -2.45
N LEU A 263 -0.79 -4.80 -2.11
CA LEU A 263 0.11 -3.70 -1.82
C LEU A 263 0.19 -3.44 -0.31
N PHE A 264 1.43 -3.36 0.20
CA PHE A 264 1.71 -2.86 1.54
C PHE A 264 1.91 -1.33 1.48
N ARG A 265 1.51 -0.61 2.54
CA ARG A 265 1.82 0.82 2.74
C ARG A 265 2.03 1.12 4.21
N PHE A 266 3.07 1.87 4.54
CA PHE A 266 3.26 2.36 5.91
C PHE A 266 2.15 3.34 6.29
N GLY A 267 1.58 3.16 7.49
CA GLY A 267 0.53 4.04 8.05
C GLY A 267 -0.85 3.91 7.38
N GLY A 268 -1.02 3.03 6.40
CA GLY A 268 -2.29 2.78 5.73
C GLY A 268 -3.03 1.56 6.26
N ALA A 269 -4.36 1.62 6.28
CA ALA A 269 -5.18 0.42 6.47
C ALA A 269 -5.08 -0.45 5.22
N SER A 270 -4.34 -1.55 5.30
CA SER A 270 -4.26 -2.55 4.24
C SER A 270 -5.43 -3.52 4.43
N GLN A 271 -6.50 -3.41 3.63
CA GLN A 271 -7.62 -4.36 3.70
C GLN A 271 -7.38 -5.53 2.74
N ALA A 272 -7.42 -6.75 3.28
CA ALA A 272 -7.26 -7.99 2.53
C ALA A 272 -8.47 -8.21 1.60
N SER A 273 -8.34 -7.80 0.34
CA SER A 273 -9.41 -7.84 -0.67
C SER A 273 -8.96 -8.39 -2.02
N ASP A 274 -7.65 -8.58 -2.21
CA ASP A 274 -7.07 -9.07 -3.45
C ASP A 274 -6.97 -10.59 -3.48
N PRO A 275 -7.36 -11.24 -4.59
CA PRO A 275 -7.05 -12.64 -4.79
C PRO A 275 -5.54 -12.84 -4.99
N ILE A 276 -5.01 -13.89 -4.39
CA ILE A 276 -3.62 -14.29 -4.54
C ILE A 276 -3.47 -14.93 -5.92
N ARG A 277 -2.85 -14.18 -6.84
CA ARG A 277 -2.53 -14.57 -8.21
C ARG A 277 -1.03 -14.76 -8.33
N VAL A 278 -0.60 -15.99 -8.60
CA VAL A 278 0.82 -16.31 -8.76
C VAL A 278 1.12 -16.46 -10.25
N PRO A 279 1.98 -15.61 -10.83
CA PRO A 279 2.32 -15.68 -12.25
C PRO A 279 3.20 -16.91 -12.56
N PRO A 280 3.34 -17.31 -13.83
CA PRO A 280 4.31 -18.32 -14.26
C PRO A 280 5.73 -18.00 -13.76
N GLY A 281 6.41 -19.00 -13.20
CA GLY A 281 7.72 -18.83 -12.54
C GLY A 281 7.68 -18.14 -11.18
N GLY A 282 6.49 -17.78 -10.69
CA GLY A 282 6.29 -17.18 -9.38
C GLY A 282 6.12 -18.18 -8.25
N ARG A 283 5.99 -17.67 -7.03
CA ARG A 283 5.80 -18.48 -5.84
C ARG A 283 4.90 -17.84 -4.78
N LEU A 284 4.19 -18.67 -4.04
CA LEU A 284 3.44 -18.32 -2.83
C LEU A 284 4.16 -18.93 -1.63
N VAL A 285 4.75 -18.08 -0.80
CA VAL A 285 5.37 -18.48 0.47
C VAL A 285 4.34 -18.33 1.57
N ILE A 286 4.04 -19.43 2.26
CA ILE A 286 3.02 -19.50 3.31
C ILE A 286 3.73 -19.70 4.64
N VAL A 287 3.71 -18.67 5.46
CA VAL A 287 4.33 -18.61 6.78
C VAL A 287 3.26 -18.85 7.83
N THR A 288 3.50 -19.77 8.76
CA THR A 288 2.54 -20.13 9.81
C THR A 288 2.29 -18.97 10.77
N GLY A 289 3.35 -18.27 11.17
CA GLY A 289 3.33 -17.21 12.16
C GLY A 289 2.80 -15.86 11.66
N ASP A 290 3.02 -14.85 12.50
CA ASP A 290 2.66 -13.47 12.17
C ASP A 290 3.59 -12.83 11.14
N ALA A 291 3.06 -11.85 10.42
CA ALA A 291 3.87 -10.98 9.57
C ALA A 291 4.79 -10.09 10.43
N PRO A 292 6.04 -9.84 10.01
CA PRO A 292 6.94 -8.91 10.71
C PRO A 292 6.39 -7.48 10.80
N MET A 293 5.45 -7.11 9.91
CA MET A 293 4.89 -5.77 9.80
C MET A 293 3.37 -5.81 9.62
N ALA A 294 2.66 -5.02 10.43
CA ALA A 294 1.23 -4.68 10.33
C ALA A 294 0.27 -5.85 9.97
N GLN A 295 0.63 -7.08 10.34
CA GLN A 295 -0.21 -8.28 10.24
C GLN A 295 -0.77 -8.57 8.85
N THR A 296 -0.10 -8.12 7.78
CA THR A 296 -0.63 -8.18 6.42
C THR A 296 0.17 -9.15 5.54
N SER A 297 -0.58 -9.95 4.77
CA SER A 297 -0.06 -10.73 3.64
C SER A 297 0.04 -9.85 2.41
N PHE A 298 1.13 -9.92 1.66
CA PHE A 298 1.44 -8.99 0.58
C PHE A 298 2.11 -9.65 -0.62
N ARG A 299 2.07 -8.96 -1.76
CA ARG A 299 2.87 -9.29 -2.94
C ARG A 299 4.12 -8.43 -2.96
N THR A 300 5.25 -9.05 -3.27
CA THR A 300 6.51 -8.33 -3.50
C THR A 300 6.37 -7.38 -4.70
N ASN A 301 7.15 -6.31 -4.72
CA ASN A 301 7.13 -5.31 -5.79
C ASN A 301 8.51 -4.67 -5.97
N LYS A 302 8.64 -3.80 -6.98
CA LYS A 302 9.86 -3.08 -7.34
C LYS A 302 10.43 -2.26 -6.20
N CYS A 303 9.69 -1.97 -5.12
CA CYS A 303 10.18 -1.17 -4.00
C CYS A 303 10.51 -2.01 -2.76
N ILE A 304 10.35 -3.34 -2.83
CA ILE A 304 10.29 -4.20 -1.65
C ILE A 304 11.56 -4.19 -0.80
N GLY A 305 12.72 -3.91 -1.41
CA GLY A 305 14.00 -3.91 -0.70
C GLY A 305 14.06 -2.88 0.44
N TYR A 306 13.35 -1.74 0.33
CA TYR A 306 13.27 -0.75 1.42
C TYR A 306 12.71 -1.33 2.72
N LEU A 307 11.86 -2.36 2.67
CA LEU A 307 11.29 -2.95 3.88
C LEU A 307 12.34 -3.74 4.68
N THR A 308 13.38 -4.24 4.02
CA THR A 308 14.44 -5.03 4.66
C THR A 308 15.34 -4.19 5.58
N GLN A 309 15.28 -2.86 5.47
CA GLN A 309 15.93 -1.94 6.41
C GLN A 309 15.28 -1.94 7.80
N TYR A 310 13.97 -2.22 7.87
CA TYR A 310 13.18 -2.11 9.09
C TYR A 310 12.77 -3.46 9.67
N TYR A 311 12.62 -4.47 8.81
CA TYR A 311 12.07 -5.77 9.18
C TYR A 311 12.94 -6.91 8.69
N GLN A 312 12.98 -7.97 9.50
CA GLN A 312 13.59 -9.25 9.12
C GLN A 312 12.49 -10.20 8.64
N PHE A 313 12.65 -10.71 7.42
CA PHE A 313 11.72 -11.63 6.81
C PHE A 313 12.28 -13.05 6.82
N ASN A 314 11.41 -14.03 7.07
CA ASN A 314 11.73 -15.44 7.01
C ASN A 314 10.76 -16.14 6.03
N PRO A 315 11.28 -16.80 4.97
CA PRO A 315 12.62 -16.64 4.41
C PRO A 315 12.91 -15.17 4.03
N SER A 316 14.18 -14.80 3.87
CA SER A 316 14.55 -13.42 3.52
C SER A 316 13.92 -12.98 2.19
N LEU A 317 13.65 -11.68 2.07
CA LEU A 317 13.23 -11.07 0.80
C LEU A 317 14.45 -10.77 -0.07
N SER A 318 14.25 -10.66 -1.38
CA SER A 318 15.27 -10.15 -2.28
C SER A 318 15.58 -8.68 -1.94
N THR A 319 16.85 -8.36 -1.69
CA THR A 319 17.32 -7.05 -1.23
C THR A 319 17.69 -6.09 -2.37
N GLY A 320 17.74 -6.56 -3.62
CA GLY A 320 18.24 -5.79 -4.77
C GLY A 320 17.19 -5.24 -5.74
N SER A 321 15.91 -5.30 -5.39
CA SER A 321 14.81 -4.85 -6.25
C SER A 321 14.33 -3.48 -5.79
N CYS A 322 15.05 -2.40 -6.17
CA CYS A 322 14.62 -0.99 -6.05
C CYS A 322 15.16 -0.14 -7.20
N PRO A 323 14.44 0.93 -7.61
CA PRO A 323 14.96 1.94 -8.52
C PRO A 323 16.26 2.55 -8.00
N ASP A 324 17.10 3.00 -8.93
CA ASP A 324 18.37 3.65 -8.59
C ASP A 324 18.12 5.07 -8.04
N PRO A 325 18.74 5.46 -6.91
CA PRO A 325 18.57 6.80 -6.35
C PRO A 325 18.93 7.95 -7.31
N GLU A 326 19.91 7.75 -8.21
CA GLU A 326 20.32 8.75 -9.21
C GLU A 326 19.23 8.92 -10.27
N ASP A 327 18.67 7.82 -10.77
CA ASP A 327 17.55 7.86 -11.74
C ASP A 327 16.32 8.56 -11.13
N GLU A 328 16.02 8.26 -9.87
CA GLU A 328 14.91 8.90 -9.14
C GLU A 328 15.14 10.40 -8.96
N PHE A 329 16.38 10.80 -8.66
CA PHE A 329 16.75 12.21 -8.51
C PHE A 329 16.59 12.97 -9.82
N GLU A 330 17.10 12.42 -10.92
CA GLU A 330 16.99 13.08 -12.22
C GLU A 330 15.54 13.16 -12.71
N ALA A 331 14.72 12.17 -12.39
CA ALA A 331 13.31 12.17 -12.77
C ALA A 331 12.44 13.10 -11.92
N ARG A 332 12.71 13.21 -10.61
CA ARG A 332 11.73 13.76 -9.65
C ARG A 332 12.23 14.95 -8.83
N ALA A 333 13.53 15.21 -8.78
CA ALA A 333 14.04 16.32 -8.00
C ALA A 333 13.69 17.67 -8.65
N ASP A 334 13.12 18.56 -7.84
CA ASP A 334 12.93 19.96 -8.19
C ASP A 334 14.27 20.66 -8.41
N ILE A 335 14.29 21.72 -9.21
CA ILE A 335 15.49 22.48 -9.56
C ILE A 335 16.21 23.01 -8.32
N SER A 336 15.47 23.31 -7.25
CA SER A 336 16.00 23.77 -5.97
C SER A 336 16.82 22.72 -5.22
N ALA A 337 16.60 21.43 -5.50
CA ALA A 337 17.34 20.31 -4.93
C ALA A 337 18.52 19.85 -5.80
N ARG A 338 18.63 20.35 -7.04
CA ARG A 338 19.68 19.97 -8.02
C ARG A 338 21.00 20.71 -7.83
N ASP A 339 21.43 20.86 -6.57
CA ASP A 339 22.76 21.36 -6.27
C ASP A 339 23.82 20.25 -6.34
N LEU A 340 25.07 20.62 -6.61
CA LEU A 340 26.17 19.68 -6.82
C LEU A 340 26.42 18.78 -5.60
N ALA A 341 26.29 19.32 -4.38
CA ALA A 341 26.51 18.55 -3.16
C ALA A 341 25.41 17.49 -2.97
N CYS A 342 24.18 17.80 -3.36
CA CYS A 342 23.07 16.85 -3.37
C CYS A 342 23.30 15.72 -4.37
N ALA A 343 23.62 16.07 -5.62
CA ALA A 343 23.88 15.08 -6.67
C ALA A 343 25.02 14.13 -6.29
N ASP A 344 26.12 14.65 -5.75
CA ASP A 344 27.25 13.85 -5.28
C ASP A 344 26.90 12.96 -4.08
N TYR A 345 25.99 13.40 -3.21
CA TYR A 345 25.51 12.57 -2.11
C TYR A 345 24.66 11.41 -2.61
N ILE A 346 23.70 11.69 -3.51
CA ILE A 346 22.76 10.71 -4.05
C ILE A 346 23.49 9.61 -4.84
N LYS A 347 24.49 9.96 -5.65
CA LYS A 347 25.35 9.01 -6.38
C LYS A 347 26.06 7.98 -5.51
N ARG A 348 26.19 8.24 -4.21
CA ARG A 348 26.84 7.32 -3.24
C ARG A 348 25.84 6.47 -2.47
N LEU A 349 24.55 6.72 -2.63
CA LEU A 349 23.51 5.93 -1.98
C LEU A 349 23.36 4.59 -2.68
N SER A 350 23.29 3.52 -1.88
CA SER A 350 22.83 2.24 -2.39
C SER A 350 21.32 2.27 -2.60
N SER A 351 20.84 1.65 -3.67
CA SER A 351 19.41 1.37 -3.87
C SER A 351 18.82 0.61 -2.67
N CYS A 352 17.51 0.69 -2.51
CA CYS A 352 16.76 0.02 -1.43
C CYS A 352 17.07 0.47 0.01
N ARG A 353 17.72 1.62 0.19
CA ARG A 353 18.02 2.14 1.53
C ARG A 353 17.57 3.59 1.66
N ALA A 354 16.67 3.83 2.60
CA ALA A 354 16.25 5.17 2.97
C ALA A 354 17.31 5.79 3.91
N PRO A 355 17.94 6.92 3.56
CA PRO A 355 18.91 7.56 4.43
C PRO A 355 18.27 8.05 5.73
N ASP A 356 18.95 7.83 6.86
CA ASP A 356 18.50 8.37 8.15
C ASP A 356 18.60 9.90 8.14
N ALA A 357 17.49 10.57 8.44
CA ALA A 357 17.39 12.03 8.53
C ALA A 357 18.46 12.62 9.47
N ALA A 358 18.75 11.94 10.59
CA ALA A 358 19.72 12.38 11.58
C ALA A 358 21.17 12.26 11.09
N ALA A 359 21.42 11.36 10.14
CA ALA A 359 22.75 11.10 9.59
C ALA A 359 23.07 11.95 8.35
N LEU A 360 22.15 12.81 7.89
CA LEU A 360 22.37 13.61 6.68
C LEU A 360 23.42 14.73 6.90
N PRO A 361 24.45 14.84 6.04
CA PRO A 361 25.52 15.84 6.17
C PRO A 361 25.02 17.28 6.20
N SER A 362 25.51 18.11 7.13
CA SER A 362 25.13 19.53 7.27
C SER A 362 25.39 20.37 6.02
N SER A 363 26.26 19.89 5.12
CA SER A 363 26.53 20.49 3.82
C SER A 363 25.37 20.41 2.82
N LEU A 364 24.38 19.53 3.04
CA LEU A 364 23.22 19.41 2.16
C LEU A 364 22.21 20.53 2.41
N THR A 365 21.71 21.11 1.32
CA THR A 365 20.65 22.11 1.32
C THR A 365 19.35 21.56 1.91
N LEU A 366 18.47 22.45 2.39
CA LEU A 366 17.16 22.05 2.91
C LEU A 366 16.31 21.36 1.83
N ALA A 367 16.38 21.83 0.59
CA ALA A 367 15.69 21.23 -0.55
C ALA A 367 16.18 19.80 -0.82
N CYS A 368 17.50 19.58 -0.82
CA CYS A 368 18.07 18.24 -0.97
C CYS A 368 17.64 17.30 0.16
N ARG A 369 17.73 17.76 1.41
CA ARG A 369 17.29 16.97 2.58
C ARG A 369 15.82 16.58 2.50
N TYR A 370 14.97 17.53 2.06
CA TYR A 370 13.56 17.28 1.86
C TYR A 370 13.32 16.24 0.76
N PHE A 371 14.01 16.35 -0.38
CA PHE A 371 13.94 15.36 -1.46
C PHE A 371 14.32 13.97 -0.95
N ILE A 372 15.46 13.82 -0.27
CA ILE A 372 15.94 12.53 0.23
C ILE A 372 14.90 11.89 1.17
N GLN A 373 14.39 12.65 2.14
CA GLN A 373 13.46 12.11 3.12
C GLN A 373 12.08 11.79 2.53
N LYS A 374 11.62 12.61 1.58
CA LYS A 374 10.29 12.49 1.01
C LYS A 374 10.21 11.49 -0.15
N GLU A 375 11.22 11.44 -1.00
CA GLU A 375 11.17 10.72 -2.27
C GLU A 375 11.95 9.39 -2.22
N LEU A 376 13.03 9.28 -1.43
CA LEU A 376 13.87 8.07 -1.34
C LEU A 376 13.44 7.13 -0.20
N ASN A 377 12.18 6.69 -0.23
CA ASN A 377 11.61 5.74 0.72
C ASN A 377 10.59 4.80 0.06
N TYR A 378 10.14 3.78 0.80
CA TYR A 378 9.21 2.76 0.28
C TYR A 378 7.90 3.34 -0.28
N ASN A 379 7.20 4.17 0.51
CA ASN A 379 5.89 4.70 0.11
C ASN A 379 6.02 5.57 -1.14
N ALA A 380 7.04 6.42 -1.21
CA ALA A 380 7.29 7.29 -2.34
C ALA A 380 7.76 6.54 -3.60
N CYS A 381 8.51 5.45 -3.44
CA CYS A 381 8.83 4.54 -4.54
C CYS A 381 7.55 3.88 -5.07
N VAL A 382 6.68 3.39 -4.18
CA VAL A 382 5.40 2.79 -4.58
C VAL A 382 4.53 3.82 -5.32
N ASP A 383 4.45 5.05 -4.83
CA ASP A 383 3.65 6.11 -5.47
C ASP A 383 4.13 6.44 -6.88
N ALA A 384 5.44 6.46 -7.10
CA ALA A 384 6.01 6.73 -8.42
C ALA A 384 5.91 5.55 -9.39
N HIS A 385 6.13 4.32 -8.92
CA HIS A 385 6.32 3.17 -9.80
C HIS A 385 5.15 2.19 -9.86
N ARG A 386 4.07 2.38 -9.09
CA ARG A 386 2.93 1.42 -9.07
C ARG A 386 2.29 1.16 -10.44
N SER A 387 2.48 2.07 -11.38
CA SER A 387 1.94 2.00 -12.74
C SER A 387 2.93 1.41 -13.75
N ASP A 388 4.16 1.10 -13.33
CA ASP A 388 5.18 0.50 -14.18
C ASP A 388 4.78 -0.94 -14.53
N VAL A 389 5.12 -1.35 -15.76
CA VAL A 389 4.82 -2.70 -16.27
C VAL A 389 5.49 -3.81 -15.46
N ASP A 390 6.65 -3.52 -14.89
CA ASP A 390 7.49 -4.39 -14.08
C ASP A 390 7.39 -4.08 -12.57
N PHE A 391 6.34 -3.36 -12.14
CA PHE A 391 6.16 -3.01 -10.73
C PHE A 391 6.01 -4.24 -9.83
N TRP A 392 5.23 -5.23 -10.26
CA TRP A 392 4.89 -6.38 -9.41
C TRP A 392 5.94 -7.48 -9.47
N GLY A 393 6.34 -7.96 -8.29
CA GLY A 393 7.22 -9.11 -8.15
C GLY A 393 6.51 -10.45 -8.39
N TYR A 394 7.30 -11.52 -8.43
CA TYR A 394 6.87 -12.88 -8.67
C TYR A 394 6.56 -13.66 -7.38
N GLU A 395 6.67 -13.02 -6.22
CA GLU A 395 6.50 -13.66 -4.91
C GLU A 395 5.36 -13.05 -4.11
N TRP A 396 4.52 -13.93 -3.55
CA TRP A 396 3.55 -13.62 -2.51
C TRP A 396 4.00 -14.11 -1.14
N ARG A 397 3.71 -13.32 -0.11
CA ARG A 397 3.93 -13.64 1.30
C ARG A 397 2.58 -13.73 2.00
N LEU A 398 2.16 -14.95 2.34
CA LEU A 398 0.96 -15.24 3.10
C LEU A 398 1.33 -15.57 4.55
N TYR A 399 0.76 -14.86 5.51
CA TYR A 399 0.96 -15.08 6.94
C TYR A 399 -0.33 -15.59 7.57
N LEU A 400 -0.28 -16.77 8.18
CA LEU A 400 -1.46 -17.42 8.79
C LEU A 400 -1.74 -16.95 10.21
N ARG A 401 -0.81 -16.21 10.84
CA ARG A 401 -0.97 -15.59 12.15
C ARG A 401 -1.27 -16.58 13.27
N ARG A 402 -0.61 -17.73 13.21
CA ARG A 402 -0.75 -18.79 14.20
C ARG A 402 0.39 -18.73 15.20
N ALA A 403 0.03 -18.81 16.48
CA ALA A 403 1.00 -18.90 17.56
C ALA A 403 1.59 -20.32 17.73
N THR A 404 0.97 -21.33 17.10
CA THR A 404 1.42 -22.73 17.18
C THR A 404 1.84 -23.26 15.81
N PRO A 405 2.90 -24.09 15.76
CA PRO A 405 3.33 -24.74 14.52
C PRO A 405 2.18 -25.55 13.91
N LEU A 406 2.11 -25.51 12.58
CA LEU A 406 1.06 -26.16 11.81
C LEU A 406 1.52 -27.54 11.30
N TRP A 407 2.81 -27.73 11.08
CA TRP A 407 3.35 -28.90 10.41
C TRP A 407 4.15 -29.80 11.35
N GLY A 408 4.09 -31.10 11.10
CA GLY A 408 4.81 -32.12 11.84
C GLY A 408 6.32 -32.00 11.66
N ARG A 409 7.06 -32.00 12.77
CA ARG A 409 8.53 -31.90 12.76
C ARG A 409 9.23 -33.14 12.20
N ASN A 410 8.65 -34.34 12.34
CA ASN A 410 9.34 -35.60 12.01
C ASN A 410 8.64 -36.42 10.93
N SER A 411 7.31 -36.51 11.00
CA SER A 411 6.47 -37.11 9.97
C SER A 411 5.37 -36.12 9.63
N GLU A 412 5.21 -35.86 8.34
CA GLU A 412 4.18 -34.97 7.83
C GLU A 412 3.75 -35.44 6.45
N ARG A 413 2.46 -35.29 6.16
CA ARG A 413 1.90 -35.46 4.82
C ARG A 413 1.00 -34.28 4.52
N ILE A 414 1.46 -33.40 3.64
CA ILE A 414 0.73 -32.20 3.23
C ILE A 414 0.01 -32.47 1.91
N ILE A 415 -1.28 -32.19 1.85
CA ILE A 415 -2.10 -32.31 0.64
C ILE A 415 -2.59 -30.92 0.24
N VAL A 416 -2.36 -30.55 -1.01
CA VAL A 416 -2.81 -29.30 -1.62
C VAL A 416 -3.93 -29.61 -2.60
N ARG A 417 -5.05 -28.90 -2.47
CA ARG A 417 -6.21 -29.00 -3.36
C ARG A 417 -6.59 -27.62 -3.86
N ASP A 418 -7.06 -27.55 -5.10
CA ASP A 418 -7.57 -26.30 -5.66
C ASP A 418 -8.90 -25.89 -5.02
N ALA A 419 -9.43 -24.73 -5.42
CA ALA A 419 -10.69 -24.20 -4.90
C ALA A 419 -11.92 -25.10 -5.15
N THR A 420 -11.83 -26.06 -6.09
CA THR A 420 -12.89 -27.05 -6.37
C THR A 420 -12.72 -28.35 -5.58
N GLY A 421 -11.59 -28.50 -4.87
CA GLY A 421 -11.26 -29.69 -4.07
C GLY A 421 -10.45 -30.75 -4.83
N LEU A 422 -10.07 -30.51 -6.08
CA LEU A 422 -9.25 -31.43 -6.86
C LEU A 422 -7.79 -31.41 -6.40
N PHE A 423 -7.13 -32.56 -6.47
CA PHE A 423 -5.75 -32.73 -6.01
C PHE A 423 -4.76 -31.97 -6.89
N VAL A 424 -3.89 -31.16 -6.29
CA VAL A 424 -2.86 -30.38 -7.00
C VAL A 424 -1.46 -30.92 -6.70
N ALA A 425 -1.09 -31.03 -5.43
CA ALA A 425 0.25 -31.44 -5.03
C ALA A 425 0.21 -32.14 -3.68
N GLU A 426 1.21 -32.97 -3.41
CA GLU A 426 1.47 -33.49 -2.07
C GLU A 426 2.94 -33.42 -1.71
N TYR A 427 3.19 -33.44 -0.40
CA TYR A 427 4.49 -33.66 0.19
C TYR A 427 4.35 -34.72 1.29
N SER A 428 5.33 -35.61 1.40
CA SER A 428 5.40 -36.59 2.48
C SER A 428 6.83 -36.75 2.96
N ARG A 429 7.04 -36.87 4.27
CA ARG A 429 8.32 -37.23 4.89
C ARG A 429 8.17 -38.24 6.01
#